data_AF-A0A9X1UP90-F1
#
_entry.id   AF-A0A9X1UP90-F1
#
_cell.length_a   1.000
_cell.length_b   1.000
_cell.length_c   1.000
_cell.angle_alpha   90.00
_cell.angle_beta   90.00
_cell.angle_gamma   90.00
#
_symmetry.space_group_name_H-M   'P 1'
#
loop_
_entity.id
_entity.type
_entity.pdbx_description
1 polymer ?
#
loop_
_entity_poly.entity_id
_entity_poly.type
_entity_poly.pdbx_seq_one_letter_code
_entity_poly.pdbx_strand_id
1 'polypeptide(L)'
;MYLGLNSVVTDTERAGQQGFTAVSYLDRAVHFGFPSSAIADGVSAAYYTTTSTSETQYGQTLVNEWLSGVYHAPVLLTPITKIGVGEYETAFNGSPEVWGSLTLADTSMQQLTTSGPITFPCQGTTGVPPKSYLENPTPPNTSGPWGTPVVVMGNATDTIVLTSGTMTDPSGNVINLQLLYSANDPNKLIQPYEAVAYPATPLAANTTYTVNVSGTVNGNTFTKPPYTFTTGNIVW
;
A
#
# COMPACT_ATOMS: atom_id res chain seq x y z
N MET A 1 -12.06 -15.41 -10.26
CA MET A 1 -10.77 -14.67 -10.36
C MET A 1 -9.63 -15.65 -10.11
N TYR A 2 -8.41 -15.44 -10.66
CA TYR A 2 -7.27 -16.35 -10.50
C TYR A 2 -7.01 -16.72 -9.03
N LEU A 3 -7.00 -15.76 -8.12
CA LEU A 3 -6.66 -15.99 -6.69
C LEU A 3 -7.54 -17.07 -6.04
N GLY A 4 -8.86 -16.88 -6.04
CA GLY A 4 -9.77 -17.84 -5.40
C GLY A 4 -9.94 -19.16 -6.13
N LEU A 5 -9.74 -19.19 -7.45
CA LEU A 5 -9.73 -20.45 -8.22
C LEU A 5 -8.52 -21.34 -7.91
N ASN A 6 -7.44 -20.74 -7.42
CA ASN A 6 -6.20 -21.43 -7.10
C ASN A 6 -5.84 -21.37 -5.60
N SER A 7 -6.75 -20.83 -4.76
CA SER A 7 -6.59 -20.64 -3.32
C SER A 7 -5.22 -20.05 -2.93
N VAL A 8 -4.79 -19.00 -3.64
CA VAL A 8 -3.47 -18.37 -3.45
C VAL A 8 -3.57 -16.86 -3.58
N VAL A 9 -3.00 -16.14 -2.60
CA VAL A 9 -2.78 -14.69 -2.69
C VAL A 9 -1.44 -14.45 -3.35
N THR A 10 -1.46 -13.79 -4.52
CA THR A 10 -0.25 -13.49 -5.30
C THR A 10 -0.53 -12.38 -6.31
N ASP A 11 0.46 -11.55 -6.57
CA ASP A 11 0.39 -10.49 -7.58
C ASP A 11 0.75 -10.97 -8.99
N THR A 12 1.17 -12.24 -9.11
CA THR A 12 1.55 -12.88 -10.38
C THR A 12 0.71 -14.11 -10.68
N GLU A 13 0.34 -14.30 -11.94
CA GLU A 13 -0.37 -15.50 -12.38
C GLU A 13 0.56 -16.50 -13.05
N ARG A 14 0.24 -17.80 -12.93
CA ARG A 14 1.01 -18.88 -13.55
C ARG A 14 0.26 -19.46 -14.74
N ALA A 15 0.93 -19.47 -15.90
CA ALA A 15 0.39 -20.04 -17.13
C ALA A 15 -0.07 -21.50 -16.94
N GLY A 16 -1.23 -21.83 -17.50
CA GLY A 16 -1.84 -23.15 -17.40
C GLY A 16 -2.69 -23.40 -16.15
N GLN A 17 -2.74 -22.46 -15.21
CA GLN A 17 -3.66 -22.50 -14.07
C GLN A 17 -5.04 -21.93 -14.43
N GLN A 18 -6.07 -22.33 -13.68
CA GLN A 18 -7.43 -21.88 -13.95
C GLN A 18 -7.55 -20.37 -13.69
N GLY A 19 -8.25 -19.67 -14.60
CA GLY A 19 -8.41 -18.22 -14.50
C GLY A 19 -7.18 -17.41 -14.88
N PHE A 20 -6.13 -18.04 -15.41
CA PHE A 20 -4.96 -17.34 -15.96
C PHE A 20 -5.36 -16.41 -17.11
N THR A 21 -4.93 -15.17 -16.99
CA THR A 21 -4.99 -14.12 -18.02
C THR A 21 -3.58 -13.83 -18.52
N ALA A 22 -2.69 -13.41 -17.62
CA ALA A 22 -1.30 -13.11 -17.89
C ALA A 22 -0.47 -12.93 -16.61
N VAL A 23 0.84 -13.06 -16.70
CA VAL A 23 1.74 -13.17 -15.53
C VAL A 23 1.73 -11.91 -14.66
N SER A 24 2.09 -10.74 -15.20
CA SER A 24 2.15 -9.49 -14.43
C SER A 24 0.88 -8.63 -14.57
N TYR A 25 0.69 -7.63 -13.70
CA TYR A 25 -0.37 -6.63 -13.86
C TYR A 25 -0.30 -5.91 -15.21
N LEU A 26 0.90 -5.59 -15.69
CA LEU A 26 1.09 -5.00 -17.00
C LEU A 26 0.67 -5.94 -18.13
N ASP A 27 1.09 -7.22 -18.09
CA ASP A 27 0.68 -8.17 -19.13
C ASP A 27 -0.83 -8.37 -19.14
N ARG A 28 -1.48 -8.35 -17.96
CA ARG A 28 -2.94 -8.41 -17.83
C ARG A 28 -3.59 -7.16 -18.41
N ALA A 29 -3.07 -5.97 -18.11
CA ALA A 29 -3.57 -4.73 -18.69
C ALA A 29 -3.44 -4.73 -20.23
N VAL A 30 -2.31 -5.20 -20.76
CA VAL A 30 -2.06 -5.31 -22.21
C VAL A 30 -3.03 -6.30 -22.85
N HIS A 31 -3.32 -7.43 -22.21
CA HIS A 31 -4.34 -8.37 -22.66
C HIS A 31 -5.71 -7.68 -22.85
N PHE A 32 -6.05 -6.72 -21.99
CA PHE A 32 -7.27 -5.92 -22.06
C PHE A 32 -7.14 -4.61 -22.86
N GLY A 33 -6.11 -4.48 -23.69
CA GLY A 33 -5.99 -3.41 -24.70
C GLY A 33 -5.20 -2.17 -24.26
N PHE A 34 -4.55 -2.20 -23.10
CA PHE A 34 -3.55 -1.17 -22.77
C PHE A 34 -2.30 -1.35 -23.64
N PRO A 35 -1.57 -0.25 -23.96
CA PRO A 35 -0.30 -0.38 -24.66
C PRO A 35 0.74 -1.06 -23.75
N SER A 36 1.71 -1.77 -24.34
CA SER A 36 2.82 -2.38 -23.59
C SER A 36 3.73 -1.38 -22.88
N SER A 37 3.61 -0.10 -23.20
CA SER A 37 4.28 1.02 -22.52
C SER A 37 3.44 1.63 -21.40
N ALA A 38 2.28 1.05 -21.06
CA ALA A 38 1.50 1.51 -19.92
C ALA A 38 2.27 1.31 -18.63
N ILE A 39 1.99 2.17 -17.66
CA ILE A 39 2.37 1.97 -16.27
C ILE A 39 1.27 1.11 -15.67
N ALA A 40 1.62 -0.05 -15.16
CA ALA A 40 0.65 -0.93 -14.52
C ALA A 40 1.25 -1.68 -13.34
N ASP A 41 0.53 -1.64 -12.22
CA ASP A 41 0.84 -2.37 -11.01
C ASP A 41 -0.46 -2.75 -10.29
N GLY A 42 -0.37 -3.39 -9.15
CA GLY A 42 -1.55 -3.77 -8.40
C GLY A 42 -1.23 -4.47 -7.10
N VAL A 43 -2.29 -4.84 -6.42
CA VAL A 43 -2.21 -5.55 -5.14
C VAL A 43 -3.25 -6.65 -5.08
N SER A 44 -2.98 -7.63 -4.25
CA SER A 44 -3.85 -8.77 -4.01
C SER A 44 -3.99 -9.05 -2.52
N ALA A 45 -5.18 -9.47 -2.11
CA ALA A 45 -5.43 -9.93 -0.75
C ALA A 45 -6.54 -10.98 -0.74
N ALA A 46 -6.62 -11.71 0.36
CA ALA A 46 -7.77 -12.54 0.66
C ALA A 46 -8.10 -12.39 2.13
N TYR A 47 -9.38 -12.42 2.45
CA TYR A 47 -9.85 -12.26 3.81
C TYR A 47 -11.05 -13.16 4.06
N TYR A 48 -11.05 -13.83 5.20
CA TYR A 48 -12.19 -14.59 5.69
C TYR A 48 -12.41 -14.28 7.16
N THR A 49 -13.67 -14.36 7.60
CA THR A 49 -14.01 -14.30 9.01
C THR A 49 -15.20 -15.18 9.32
N THR A 50 -15.28 -15.70 10.55
CA THR A 50 -16.40 -16.50 11.03
C THR A 50 -17.53 -15.66 11.60
N THR A 51 -17.36 -14.35 11.68
CA THR A 51 -18.42 -13.42 12.12
C THR A 51 -19.29 -12.98 10.95
N SER A 52 -20.56 -12.66 11.23
CA SER A 52 -21.43 -12.07 10.22
C SER A 52 -20.86 -10.72 9.75
N THR A 53 -20.46 -10.67 8.48
CA THR A 53 -19.78 -9.54 7.85
C THR A 53 -20.51 -9.20 6.56
N SER A 54 -20.78 -7.92 6.33
CA SER A 54 -21.39 -7.44 5.08
C SER A 54 -20.35 -7.32 3.97
N GLU A 55 -20.79 -7.38 2.70
CA GLU A 55 -19.94 -7.14 1.53
C GLU A 55 -19.15 -5.83 1.62
N THR A 56 -19.77 -4.77 2.14
CA THR A 56 -19.09 -3.48 2.36
C THR A 56 -17.93 -3.62 3.33
N GLN A 57 -18.08 -4.39 4.41
CA GLN A 57 -17.02 -4.60 5.39
C GLN A 57 -15.90 -5.48 4.83
N TYR A 58 -16.22 -6.46 4.00
CA TYR A 58 -15.23 -7.24 3.26
C TYR A 58 -14.37 -6.35 2.37
N GLY A 59 -15.00 -5.52 1.52
CA GLY A 59 -14.30 -4.57 0.67
C GLY A 59 -13.46 -3.56 1.47
N GLN A 60 -13.99 -3.02 2.56
CA GLN A 60 -13.26 -2.12 3.45
C GLN A 60 -12.04 -2.79 4.09
N THR A 61 -12.17 -4.06 4.48
CA THR A 61 -11.07 -4.82 5.09
C THR A 61 -9.93 -5.00 4.10
N LEU A 62 -10.22 -5.43 2.88
CA LEU A 62 -9.22 -5.58 1.82
C LEU A 62 -8.49 -4.25 1.54
N VAL A 63 -9.23 -3.14 1.42
CA VAL A 63 -8.64 -1.81 1.22
C VAL A 63 -7.75 -1.40 2.40
N ASN A 64 -8.18 -1.67 3.64
CA ASN A 64 -7.37 -1.40 4.81
C ASN A 64 -6.10 -2.26 4.84
N GLU A 65 -6.18 -3.55 4.46
CA GLU A 65 -5.00 -4.42 4.39
C GLU A 65 -3.96 -3.83 3.46
N TRP A 66 -4.39 -3.43 2.25
CA TRP A 66 -3.51 -2.80 1.27
C TRP A 66 -2.93 -1.45 1.74
N LEU A 67 -3.75 -0.57 2.33
CA LEU A 67 -3.28 0.72 2.85
C LEU A 67 -2.34 0.59 4.05
N SER A 68 -2.40 -0.52 4.78
CA SER A 68 -1.51 -0.81 5.92
C SER A 68 -0.16 -1.42 5.51
N GLY A 69 -0.06 -1.94 4.29
CA GLY A 69 1.15 -2.60 3.76
C GLY A 69 2.24 -1.59 3.37
N VAL A 70 3.51 -1.94 3.59
CA VAL A 70 4.65 -1.07 3.25
C VAL A 70 4.87 -1.06 1.74
N TYR A 71 4.64 -2.18 1.05
CA TYR A 71 4.76 -2.29 -0.40
C TYR A 71 3.43 -2.04 -1.12
N HIS A 72 2.30 -2.41 -0.52
CA HIS A 72 0.98 -2.22 -1.13
C HIS A 72 0.47 -0.78 -1.05
N ALA A 73 0.71 -0.04 0.05
CA ALA A 73 0.24 1.33 0.17
C ALA A 73 0.73 2.27 -0.96
N PRO A 74 2.04 2.29 -1.35
CA PRO A 74 2.47 3.13 -2.46
C PRO A 74 1.80 2.78 -3.78
N VAL A 75 1.54 1.49 -4.05
CA VAL A 75 0.81 1.06 -5.25
C VAL A 75 -0.59 1.69 -5.29
N LEU A 76 -1.35 1.62 -4.19
CA LEU A 76 -2.70 2.22 -4.10
C LEU A 76 -2.72 3.73 -4.30
N LEU A 77 -1.63 4.39 -3.94
CA LEU A 77 -1.52 5.84 -3.95
C LEU A 77 -0.92 6.38 -5.24
N THR A 78 -0.48 5.49 -6.14
CA THR A 78 0.10 5.86 -7.43
C THR A 78 -0.84 6.84 -8.15
N PRO A 79 -0.37 8.03 -8.60
CA PRO A 79 -1.24 9.07 -9.15
C PRO A 79 -1.73 8.70 -10.54
N ILE A 80 -2.68 7.78 -10.65
CA ILE A 80 -3.30 7.39 -11.92
C ILE A 80 -4.82 7.43 -11.81
N THR A 81 -5.50 7.40 -12.96
CA THR A 81 -6.96 7.66 -13.01
C THR A 81 -7.80 6.41 -13.26
N LYS A 82 -7.17 5.28 -13.54
CA LYS A 82 -7.82 4.04 -13.97
C LYS A 82 -7.45 2.92 -13.01
N ILE A 83 -8.48 2.41 -12.33
CA ILE A 83 -8.36 1.32 -11.37
C ILE A 83 -9.35 0.23 -11.78
N GLY A 84 -8.85 -0.98 -11.98
CA GLY A 84 -9.64 -2.20 -12.09
C GLY A 84 -9.78 -2.84 -10.71
N VAL A 85 -11.00 -3.26 -10.37
CA VAL A 85 -11.28 -4.00 -9.14
C VAL A 85 -11.73 -5.40 -9.53
N GLY A 86 -11.03 -6.40 -9.01
CA GLY A 86 -11.40 -7.80 -9.12
C GLY A 86 -11.82 -8.34 -7.76
N GLU A 87 -12.93 -9.07 -7.74
CA GLU A 87 -13.43 -9.76 -6.56
C GLU A 87 -13.86 -11.17 -6.97
N TYR A 88 -13.70 -12.12 -6.06
CA TYR A 88 -14.24 -13.45 -6.18
C TYR A 88 -14.45 -14.04 -4.78
N GLU A 89 -15.58 -14.67 -4.54
CA GLU A 89 -15.91 -15.28 -3.26
C GLU A 89 -15.79 -16.81 -3.33
N THR A 90 -15.17 -17.40 -2.31
CA THR A 90 -15.24 -18.83 -2.01
C THR A 90 -15.81 -19.05 -0.61
N ALA A 91 -15.94 -20.31 -0.19
CA ALA A 91 -16.29 -20.64 1.19
C ALA A 91 -15.10 -21.30 1.89
N PHE A 92 -14.75 -20.78 3.07
CA PHE A 92 -13.74 -21.37 3.96
C PHE A 92 -14.37 -21.62 5.33
N ASN A 93 -14.29 -22.84 5.84
CA ASN A 93 -14.89 -23.26 7.11
C ASN A 93 -16.38 -22.89 7.27
N GLY A 94 -17.14 -22.88 6.17
CA GLY A 94 -18.57 -22.56 6.17
C GLY A 94 -18.88 -21.05 6.26
N SER A 95 -17.86 -20.20 6.10
CA SER A 95 -18.00 -18.74 6.01
C SER A 95 -17.46 -18.22 4.66
N PRO A 96 -17.95 -17.07 4.17
CA PRO A 96 -17.37 -16.43 3.00
C PRO A 96 -15.88 -16.13 3.17
N GLU A 97 -15.12 -16.39 2.13
CA GLU A 97 -13.73 -15.96 1.95
C GLU A 97 -13.66 -15.15 0.67
N VAL A 98 -13.34 -13.86 0.81
CA VAL A 98 -13.26 -12.93 -0.32
C VAL A 98 -11.83 -12.86 -0.82
N TRP A 99 -11.67 -12.88 -2.13
CA TRP A 99 -10.41 -12.73 -2.83
C TRP A 99 -10.44 -11.43 -3.62
N GLY A 100 -9.59 -10.48 -3.24
CA GLY A 100 -9.57 -9.15 -3.83
C GLY A 100 -8.30 -8.90 -4.64
N SER A 101 -8.44 -8.17 -5.74
CA SER A 101 -7.30 -7.54 -6.40
C SER A 101 -7.65 -6.15 -6.90
N LEU A 102 -6.69 -5.23 -6.77
CA LEU A 102 -6.72 -3.95 -7.47
C LEU A 102 -5.64 -3.96 -8.55
N THR A 103 -5.98 -3.48 -9.73
CA THR A 103 -5.03 -3.21 -10.81
C THR A 103 -5.09 -1.73 -11.15
N LEU A 104 -3.95 -1.07 -11.04
CA LEU A 104 -3.75 0.33 -11.39
C LEU A 104 -3.04 0.34 -12.74
N ALA A 105 -3.67 0.88 -13.79
CA ALA A 105 -3.06 0.90 -15.12
C ALA A 105 -3.39 2.18 -15.90
N ASP A 106 -2.37 2.92 -16.36
CA ASP A 106 -2.56 4.11 -17.18
C ASP A 106 -1.39 4.32 -18.14
N THR A 107 -1.56 5.19 -19.15
CA THR A 107 -0.47 5.52 -20.09
C THR A 107 0.51 6.56 -19.53
N SER A 108 0.15 7.18 -18.41
CA SER A 108 0.93 8.22 -17.74
C SER A 108 0.44 8.40 -16.31
N MET A 109 1.36 8.69 -15.39
CA MET A 109 1.02 9.23 -14.08
C MET A 109 0.56 10.68 -14.19
N GLN A 110 -0.40 11.06 -13.35
CA GLN A 110 -0.82 12.43 -13.15
C GLN A 110 0.33 13.23 -12.53
N GLN A 111 0.56 14.42 -13.06
CA GLN A 111 1.56 15.33 -12.52
C GLN A 111 1.06 15.89 -11.17
N LEU A 112 1.90 15.81 -10.16
CA LEU A 112 1.63 16.48 -8.88
C LEU A 112 1.71 17.99 -9.08
N THR A 113 0.74 18.70 -8.51
CA THR A 113 0.63 20.17 -8.61
C THR A 113 1.36 20.90 -7.48
N THR A 114 1.95 20.17 -6.53
CA THR A 114 2.61 20.72 -5.34
C THR A 114 4.11 20.94 -5.57
N SER A 115 4.67 21.93 -4.88
CA SER A 115 6.13 22.09 -4.79
C SER A 115 6.71 21.04 -3.84
N GLY A 116 7.11 19.90 -4.39
CA GLY A 116 7.69 18.78 -3.64
C GLY A 116 6.70 17.65 -3.37
N PRO A 117 7.14 16.61 -2.63
CA PRO A 117 6.40 15.37 -2.54
C PRO A 117 5.18 15.49 -1.64
N ILE A 118 4.15 14.71 -1.96
CA ILE A 118 2.95 14.53 -1.14
C ILE A 118 3.11 13.33 -0.22
N THR A 119 2.26 13.23 0.78
CA THR A 119 2.29 12.12 1.73
C THR A 119 0.92 11.52 1.93
N PHE A 120 0.88 10.22 2.20
CA PHE A 120 -0.26 9.56 2.82
C PHE A 120 0.23 8.73 4.01
N PRO A 121 -0.43 8.78 5.18
CA PRO A 121 -1.47 9.72 5.54
C PRO A 121 -1.02 11.18 5.36
N CYS A 122 -1.96 12.06 5.00
CA CYS A 122 -1.73 13.50 4.90
C CYS A 122 -2.29 14.22 6.13
N GLN A 123 -2.10 15.54 6.22
CA GLN A 123 -2.62 16.34 7.34
C GLN A 123 -4.12 16.10 7.53
N GLY A 124 -4.49 15.64 8.73
CA GLY A 124 -5.88 15.45 9.13
C GLY A 124 -6.52 14.16 8.63
N THR A 125 -5.78 13.25 7.98
CA THR A 125 -6.33 11.93 7.65
C THR A 125 -6.73 11.19 8.94
N THR A 126 -7.90 10.57 8.95
CA THR A 126 -8.41 9.79 10.09
C THR A 126 -8.84 8.40 9.64
N GLY A 127 -8.94 7.46 10.59
CA GLY A 127 -9.47 6.13 10.33
C GLY A 127 -8.51 5.20 9.61
N VAL A 128 -7.23 5.53 9.50
CA VAL A 128 -6.24 4.65 8.87
C VAL A 128 -5.99 3.41 9.73
N PRO A 129 -5.66 2.25 9.14
CA PRO A 129 -5.35 1.06 9.92
C PRO A 129 -4.28 1.35 11.00
N PRO A 130 -4.36 0.77 12.20
CA PRO A 130 -3.29 0.94 13.19
C PRO A 130 -2.10 0.03 12.92
N LYS A 131 -2.30 -1.03 12.15
CA LYS A 131 -1.29 -2.06 11.87
C LYS A 131 -1.59 -2.86 10.61
N SER A 132 -0.56 -3.51 10.09
CA SER A 132 -0.66 -4.64 9.16
C SER A 132 -0.09 -5.90 9.79
N TYR A 133 -0.52 -7.08 9.33
CA TYR A 133 -0.04 -8.37 9.84
C TYR A 133 0.84 -9.12 8.86
N LEU A 134 0.52 -9.02 7.58
CA LEU A 134 1.08 -9.85 6.54
C LEU A 134 1.20 -9.03 5.26
N GLU A 135 2.34 -9.21 4.61
CA GLU A 135 2.62 -8.71 3.29
C GLU A 135 3.71 -9.63 2.71
N ASN A 136 3.62 -9.90 1.41
CA ASN A 136 4.60 -10.70 0.70
C ASN A 136 5.12 -9.87 -0.48
N PRO A 137 6.40 -9.46 -0.47
CA PRO A 137 7.42 -9.77 0.53
C PRO A 137 7.21 -9.05 1.87
N THR A 138 7.72 -9.64 2.95
CA THR A 138 7.68 -9.00 4.27
C THR A 138 8.62 -7.79 4.31
N PRO A 139 8.20 -6.63 4.86
CA PRO A 139 9.04 -5.44 4.93
C PRO A 139 10.29 -5.66 5.79
N PRO A 140 11.44 -5.05 5.43
CA PRO A 140 12.66 -5.22 6.19
C PRO A 140 12.51 -4.71 7.62
N ASN A 141 13.33 -5.24 8.53
CA ASN A 141 13.35 -4.84 9.95
C ASN A 141 11.97 -4.93 10.66
N THR A 142 11.13 -5.90 10.25
CA THR A 142 9.91 -6.28 10.95
C THR A 142 9.99 -7.75 11.36
N SER A 143 9.43 -8.10 12.52
CA SER A 143 9.39 -9.48 13.04
C SER A 143 7.99 -9.88 13.51
N GLY A 144 6.98 -9.10 13.13
CA GLY A 144 5.59 -9.19 13.55
C GLY A 144 4.82 -8.02 12.94
N PRO A 145 3.60 -7.74 13.43
CA PRO A 145 2.78 -6.66 12.89
C PRO A 145 3.50 -5.31 12.98
N TRP A 146 3.41 -4.49 11.92
CA TRP A 146 3.98 -3.15 11.86
C TRP A 146 2.87 -2.10 11.82
N GLY A 147 3.22 -0.84 12.12
CA GLY A 147 2.27 0.26 12.10
C GLY A 147 2.01 0.78 10.68
N THR A 148 0.92 1.54 10.50
CA THR A 148 0.63 2.12 9.19
C THR A 148 1.77 2.99 8.67
N PRO A 149 2.19 2.79 7.41
CA PRO A 149 3.28 3.54 6.81
C PRO A 149 2.89 4.98 6.50
N VAL A 150 3.91 5.82 6.39
CA VAL A 150 3.85 7.11 5.71
C VAL A 150 4.49 6.93 4.34
N VAL A 151 3.66 6.89 3.31
CA VAL A 151 4.09 6.94 1.91
C VAL A 151 4.42 8.38 1.56
N VAL A 152 5.55 8.58 0.90
CA VAL A 152 6.02 9.86 0.35
C VAL A 152 6.13 9.69 -1.16
N MET A 153 5.45 10.53 -1.91
CA MET A 153 5.25 10.34 -3.35
C MET A 153 5.55 11.61 -4.14
N GLY A 154 6.29 11.45 -5.23
CA GLY A 154 6.71 12.50 -6.15
C GLY A 154 6.07 12.33 -7.53
N ASN A 155 6.54 13.12 -8.49
CA ASN A 155 6.22 12.91 -9.90
C ASN A 155 6.99 11.69 -10.42
N ALA A 156 6.51 11.07 -11.50
CA ALA A 156 7.13 9.88 -12.10
C ALA A 156 8.65 10.04 -12.41
N THR A 157 9.10 11.27 -12.66
CA THR A 157 10.50 11.60 -12.97
C THR A 157 11.35 11.87 -11.74
N ASP A 158 10.75 11.95 -10.56
CA ASP A 158 11.46 12.28 -9.32
C ASP A 158 12.22 11.07 -8.77
N THR A 159 13.31 11.35 -8.06
CA THR A 159 14.00 10.40 -7.20
C THR A 159 13.86 10.85 -5.75
N ILE A 160 13.15 10.07 -4.94
CA ILE A 160 12.93 10.32 -3.52
C ILE A 160 13.87 9.48 -2.68
N VAL A 161 14.55 10.12 -1.74
CA VAL A 161 15.38 9.46 -0.72
C VAL A 161 15.02 10.03 0.63
N LEU A 162 14.58 9.19 1.57
CA LEU A 162 14.28 9.62 2.93
C LEU A 162 15.54 9.63 3.80
N THR A 163 15.69 10.66 4.61
CA THR A 163 16.82 10.81 5.54
C THR A 163 16.39 10.81 7.00
N SER A 164 15.13 11.14 7.29
CA SER A 164 14.57 11.07 8.65
C SER A 164 13.05 10.88 8.59
N GLY A 165 12.53 10.09 9.52
CA GLY A 165 11.10 9.86 9.73
C GLY A 165 10.81 9.55 11.20
N THR A 166 9.92 10.31 11.83
CA THR A 166 9.44 10.04 13.18
C THR A 166 7.93 10.23 13.29
N MET A 167 7.34 9.54 14.25
CA MET A 167 6.00 9.81 14.76
C MET A 167 6.07 10.15 16.25
N THR A 168 5.26 11.09 16.71
CA THR A 168 5.10 11.40 18.14
C THR A 168 3.67 11.12 18.57
N ASP A 169 3.50 10.31 19.62
CA ASP A 169 2.19 10.01 20.19
C ASP A 169 1.68 11.16 21.10
N PRO A 170 0.40 11.12 21.56
CA PRO A 170 -0.14 12.16 22.44
C PRO A 170 0.54 12.27 23.81
N SER A 171 1.28 11.24 24.23
CA SER A 171 2.04 11.23 25.49
C SER A 171 3.45 11.80 25.32
N GLY A 172 3.83 12.19 24.10
CA GLY A 172 5.14 12.73 23.76
C GLY A 172 6.19 11.68 23.44
N ASN A 173 5.82 10.39 23.35
CA ASN A 173 6.77 9.35 22.97
C ASN A 173 7.12 9.45 21.49
N VAL A 174 8.42 9.42 21.18
CA VAL A 174 8.92 9.48 19.81
C VAL A 174 9.18 8.06 19.28
N ILE A 175 8.54 7.74 18.16
CA ILE A 175 8.69 6.51 17.40
C ILE A 175 9.59 6.81 16.20
N ASN A 176 10.76 6.19 16.13
CA ASN A 176 11.62 6.25 14.96
C ASN A 176 11.09 5.32 13.88
N LEU A 177 10.96 5.83 12.65
CA LEU A 177 10.46 5.06 11.52
C LEU A 177 11.61 4.38 10.78
N GLN A 178 11.35 3.18 10.29
CA GLN A 178 12.17 2.55 9.26
C GLN A 178 11.98 3.32 7.95
N LEU A 179 13.06 3.51 7.19
CA LEU A 179 13.04 4.27 5.94
C LEU A 179 13.34 3.35 4.77
N LEU A 180 12.42 3.26 3.82
CA LEU A 180 12.52 2.44 2.62
C LEU A 180 12.34 3.31 1.38
N TYR A 181 13.23 3.18 0.42
CA TYR A 181 13.24 3.89 -0.86
C TYR A 181 13.95 3.01 -1.90
N SER A 182 13.78 3.31 -3.19
CA SER A 182 14.20 2.41 -4.28
C SER A 182 15.64 1.87 -4.17
N ALA A 183 16.60 2.71 -3.77
CA ALA A 183 18.00 2.30 -3.66
C ALA A 183 18.28 1.33 -2.50
N ASN A 184 17.57 1.42 -1.37
CA ASN A 184 17.77 0.55 -0.21
C ASN A 184 16.74 -0.57 -0.09
N ASP A 185 15.76 -0.64 -0.98
CA ASP A 185 14.77 -1.71 -1.01
C ASP A 185 15.40 -3.03 -1.48
N PRO A 186 15.44 -4.08 -0.63
CA PRO A 186 15.97 -5.38 -1.02
C PRO A 186 15.10 -6.10 -2.06
N ASN A 187 13.80 -5.80 -2.10
CA ASN A 187 12.84 -6.48 -2.97
C ASN A 187 12.66 -5.80 -4.34
N LYS A 188 13.18 -4.58 -4.51
CA LYS A 188 13.13 -3.79 -5.75
C LYS A 188 11.70 -3.52 -6.24
N LEU A 189 10.78 -3.32 -5.31
CA LEU A 189 9.38 -2.99 -5.55
C LEU A 189 9.12 -1.49 -5.38
N ILE A 190 9.86 -0.80 -4.50
CA ILE A 190 9.74 0.64 -4.32
C ILE A 190 10.33 1.37 -5.54
N GLN A 191 9.50 2.17 -6.20
CA GLN A 191 9.88 2.94 -7.38
C GLN A 191 10.73 4.16 -7.01
N PRO A 192 11.56 4.70 -7.93
CA PRO A 192 12.40 5.87 -7.63
C PRO A 192 11.62 7.09 -7.15
N TYR A 193 10.40 7.28 -7.64
CA TYR A 193 9.54 8.42 -7.33
C TYR A 193 8.77 8.30 -6.03
N GLU A 194 8.98 7.23 -5.25
CA GLU A 194 8.29 7.01 -3.99
C GLU A 194 9.23 6.51 -2.90
N ALA A 195 8.80 6.68 -1.65
CA ALA A 195 9.48 6.16 -0.49
C ALA A 195 8.47 5.93 0.64
N VAL A 196 8.84 5.10 1.60
CA VAL A 196 7.95 4.70 2.69
C VAL A 196 8.69 4.80 4.02
N ALA A 197 8.10 5.50 4.98
CA ALA A 197 8.56 5.55 6.37
C ALA A 197 7.56 4.83 7.27
N TYR A 198 7.94 3.75 7.96
CA TYR A 198 6.98 2.92 8.70
C TYR A 198 7.44 2.56 10.13
N PRO A 199 6.52 2.47 11.10
CA PRO A 199 6.82 1.97 12.44
C PRO A 199 7.10 0.47 12.41
N ALA A 200 8.17 0.00 13.05
CA ALA A 200 8.46 -1.44 13.16
C ALA A 200 7.51 -2.21 14.10
N THR A 201 6.58 -1.52 14.76
CA THR A 201 5.60 -2.07 15.70
C THR A 201 4.22 -1.45 15.47
N PRO A 202 3.12 -2.09 15.89
CA PRO A 202 1.78 -1.55 15.74
C PRO A 202 1.62 -0.19 16.39
N LEU A 203 0.80 0.66 15.77
CA LEU A 203 0.31 1.89 16.41
C LEU A 203 -0.90 1.56 17.28
N ALA A 204 -1.18 2.41 18.26
CA ALA A 204 -2.40 2.33 19.03
C ALA A 204 -3.60 2.71 18.15
N ALA A 205 -4.74 2.07 18.34
CA ALA A 205 -5.99 2.42 17.66
C ALA A 205 -6.53 3.77 18.16
N ASN A 206 -7.33 4.46 17.35
CA ASN A 206 -7.97 5.74 17.69
C ASN A 206 -7.00 6.79 18.25
N THR A 207 -5.76 6.80 17.76
CA THR A 207 -4.67 7.61 18.32
C THR A 207 -4.14 8.56 17.25
N THR A 208 -4.01 9.83 17.62
CA THR A 208 -3.45 10.87 16.75
C THR A 208 -1.94 10.93 16.92
N TYR A 209 -1.22 10.78 15.82
CA TYR A 209 0.24 10.88 15.77
C TYR A 209 0.66 12.14 15.02
N THR A 210 1.72 12.79 15.51
CA THR A 210 2.40 13.86 14.76
C THR A 210 3.55 13.26 13.97
N VAL A 211 3.56 13.45 12.66
CA VAL A 211 4.57 12.96 11.72
C VAL A 211 5.58 14.05 11.42
N ASN A 212 6.85 13.67 11.41
CA ASN A 212 7.94 14.47 10.86
C ASN A 212 8.70 13.63 9.83
N VAL A 213 8.79 14.09 8.58
CA VAL A 213 9.51 13.39 7.52
C VAL A 213 10.32 14.37 6.67
N SER A 214 11.53 13.96 6.32
CA SER A 214 12.46 14.74 5.48
C SER A 214 13.33 13.83 4.63
N GLY A 215 13.89 14.40 3.58
CA GLY A 215 14.68 13.68 2.61
C GLY A 215 15.16 14.57 1.48
N THR A 216 15.39 13.98 0.31
CA THR A 216 15.70 14.70 -0.91
C THR A 216 14.76 14.30 -2.05
N VAL A 217 14.44 15.26 -2.91
CA VAL A 217 13.87 15.04 -4.25
C VAL A 217 14.90 15.49 -5.28
N ASN A 218 15.37 14.57 -6.12
CA ASN A 218 16.40 14.83 -7.13
C ASN A 218 17.66 15.48 -6.52
N GLY A 219 18.05 15.04 -5.32
CA GLY A 219 19.19 15.58 -4.56
C GLY A 219 18.93 16.89 -3.82
N ASN A 220 17.79 17.56 -4.02
CA ASN A 220 17.42 18.76 -3.28
C ASN A 220 16.67 18.41 -2.00
N THR A 221 17.09 18.96 -0.87
CA THR A 221 16.46 18.67 0.43
C THR A 221 14.99 19.13 0.47
N PHE A 222 14.14 18.28 1.04
CA PHE A 222 12.79 18.65 1.47
C PHE A 222 12.57 18.29 2.93
N THR A 223 11.74 19.09 3.59
CA THR A 223 11.20 18.79 4.93
C THR A 223 9.71 19.07 4.89
N LYS A 224 8.88 18.08 5.23
CA LYS A 224 7.45 18.31 5.39
C LYS A 224 7.23 19.07 6.71
N PRO A 225 6.41 20.14 6.72
CA PRO A 225 5.91 20.69 7.98
C PRO A 225 5.29 19.57 8.83
N PRO A 226 5.48 19.58 10.16
CA PRO A 226 4.86 18.57 11.02
C PRO A 226 3.36 18.54 10.79
N TYR A 227 2.82 17.33 10.63
CA TYR A 227 1.39 17.13 10.36
C TYR A 227 0.85 15.97 11.19
N THR A 228 -0.46 15.89 11.32
CA THR A 228 -1.10 14.84 12.12
C THR A 228 -1.97 13.91 11.27
N PHE A 229 -2.07 12.66 11.71
CA PHE A 229 -3.11 11.71 11.28
C PHE A 229 -3.61 10.92 12.48
N THR A 230 -4.79 10.31 12.35
CA THR A 230 -5.42 9.51 13.41
C THR A 230 -5.68 8.09 12.92
N THR A 231 -5.17 7.11 13.65
CA THR A 231 -5.51 5.69 13.41
C THR A 231 -6.96 5.42 13.76
N GLY A 232 -7.58 4.46 13.08
CA GLY A 232 -8.93 3.97 13.38
C GLY A 232 -8.94 2.80 14.35
N ASN A 233 -10.14 2.30 14.63
CA ASN A 233 -10.38 1.01 15.30
C ASN A 233 -10.83 -0.02 14.25
N ILE A 234 -9.86 -0.50 13.46
CA ILE A 234 -10.10 -1.51 12.44
C ILE A 234 -9.93 -2.87 13.08
N VAL A 235 -11.01 -3.65 13.05
CA VAL A 235 -11.04 -5.04 13.50
C VAL A 235 -10.75 -5.90 12.28
N TRP A 236 -9.72 -6.73 12.39
CA TRP A 236 -9.30 -7.70 11.39
C TRP A 236 -9.81 -9.07 11.83
#